data_AF-G3P860-F1
#
_entry.id   AF-G3P860-F1
#
_cell.length_a   1.000
_cell.length_b   1.000
_cell.length_c   1.000
_cell.angle_alpha   90.00
_cell.angle_beta   90.00
_cell.angle_gamma   90.00
#
_symmetry.space_group_name_H-M   'P 1'
#
loop_
_entity.id
_entity.type
_entity.pdbx_description
1 polymer ?
#
loop_
_entity_poly.entity_id
_entity_poly.type
_entity_poly.pdbx_seq_one_letter_code
_entity_poly.pdbx_strand_id
1 'polypeptide(L)'
;MYHGTGVATARLIIANGFQQSSAGMLGPGVYVSRDEKKAQRYPLQSNPSDRVVLELRVRVGRVKRIDRDNHPMQYSWSAQGYDTAWV
;
A
#
# COMPACT_ATOMS: atom_id res chain seq x y z
N MET A 1 -6.76 -6.03 -5.94
CA MET A 1 -6.55 -4.99 -4.90
C MET A 1 -6.25 -3.68 -5.59
N TYR A 2 -6.33 -2.56 -4.88
CA TYR A 2 -6.32 -1.22 -5.46
C TYR A 2 -5.25 -0.35 -4.82
N HIS A 3 -4.49 0.37 -5.65
CA HIS A 3 -3.51 1.37 -5.20
C HIS A 3 -3.90 2.74 -5.75
N GLY A 4 -4.25 3.67 -4.86
CA GLY A 4 -4.50 5.05 -5.22
C GLY A 4 -3.21 5.87 -5.23
N THR A 5 -2.97 6.59 -6.31
CA THR A 5 -1.76 7.41 -6.47
C THR A 5 -1.99 8.55 -7.45
N GLY A 6 -1.00 9.43 -7.62
CA GLY A 6 -1.05 10.52 -8.59
C GLY A 6 -0.85 10.03 -10.02
N VAL A 7 -1.43 10.71 -11.02
CA VAL A 7 -1.25 10.39 -12.47
C VAL A 7 0.22 10.24 -12.84
N ALA A 8 1.09 11.17 -12.40
CA ALA A 8 2.52 11.11 -12.69
C ALA A 8 3.19 9.87 -12.06
N THR A 9 2.87 9.58 -10.80
CA THR A 9 3.40 8.40 -10.09
C THR A 9 2.89 7.10 -10.72
N ALA A 10 1.63 7.04 -11.17
CA ALA A 10 1.09 5.89 -11.89
C ALA A 10 1.87 5.61 -13.18
N ARG A 11 2.22 6.65 -13.96
CA ARG A 11 3.07 6.50 -15.15
C ARG A 11 4.44 5.91 -14.80
N LEU A 12 5.06 6.36 -13.71
CA LEU A 12 6.33 5.82 -13.24
C LEU A 12 6.22 4.36 -12.77
N ILE A 13 5.13 4.00 -12.07
CA ILE A 13 4.87 2.62 -11.64
C ILE A 13 4.67 1.71 -12.86
N ILE A 14 3.96 2.17 -13.90
CA ILE A 14 3.75 1.38 -15.12
C ILE A 14 5.07 1.17 -15.86
N ALA A 15 5.92 2.21 -15.94
CA ALA A 15 7.20 2.13 -16.65
C ALA A 15 8.26 1.31 -15.89
N ASN A 16 8.35 1.46 -14.57
CA ASN A 16 9.48 1.01 -13.76
C ASN A 16 9.11 -0.01 -12.67
N GLY A 17 7.83 -0.33 -12.52
CA GLY A 17 7.31 -1.12 -11.41
C GLY A 17 7.13 -0.33 -10.12
N PHE A 18 6.57 -1.01 -9.11
CA PHE A 18 6.41 -0.45 -7.77
C PHE A 18 7.75 -0.31 -7.05
N GLN A 19 7.88 0.77 -6.27
CA GLN A 19 8.97 0.97 -5.33
C GLN A 19 8.38 1.07 -3.92
N GLN A 20 9.07 0.49 -2.93
CA GLN A 20 8.64 0.58 -1.55
C GLN A 20 8.77 2.02 -1.04
N SER A 21 7.80 2.47 -0.24
CA SER A 21 7.96 3.71 0.53
C SER A 21 9.07 3.55 1.56
N SER A 22 9.68 4.67 2.00
CA SER A 22 10.66 4.67 3.10
C SER A 22 10.03 4.52 4.48
N ALA A 23 8.72 4.76 4.61
CA ALA A 23 7.96 4.70 5.85
C ALA A 23 6.46 4.47 5.58
N GLY A 24 5.69 4.28 6.66
CA GLY A 24 4.24 4.16 6.61
C GLY A 24 3.68 3.54 7.89
N MET A 25 2.35 3.40 7.96
CA MET A 25 1.64 2.88 9.14
C MET A 25 2.17 1.51 9.62
N LEU A 26 2.61 0.68 8.68
CA LEU A 26 3.15 -0.66 8.90
C LEU A 26 4.61 -0.77 8.45
N GLY A 27 5.32 0.36 8.37
CA GLY A 27 6.70 0.44 7.88
C GLY A 27 6.82 0.60 6.36
N PRO A 28 8.04 0.47 5.82
CA PRO A 28 8.32 0.49 4.38
C PRO A 28 7.49 -0.54 3.61
N GLY A 29 6.91 -0.14 2.47
CA GLY A 29 6.19 -1.10 1.62
C GLY A 29 5.34 -0.45 0.52
N VAL A 30 4.56 -1.29 -0.15
CA VAL A 30 3.54 -0.86 -1.12
C VAL A 30 2.17 -1.05 -0.48
N TYR A 31 1.42 0.04 -0.37
CA TYR A 31 0.13 0.06 0.31
C TYR A 31 -1.01 -0.11 -0.69
N VAL A 32 -1.86 -1.09 -0.43
CA VAL A 32 -3.00 -1.43 -1.30
C VAL A 32 -4.25 -1.66 -0.45
N SER A 33 -5.42 -1.53 -1.05
CA SER A 33 -6.70 -1.81 -0.41
C SER A 33 -7.50 -2.88 -1.15
N ARG A 34 -8.35 -3.61 -0.43
CA ARG A 34 -9.44 -4.39 -1.04
C ARG A 34 -10.64 -3.51 -1.40
N ASP A 35 -10.73 -2.32 -0.82
CA ASP A 35 -11.79 -1.34 -1.08
C ASP A 35 -11.29 -0.30 -2.08
N GLU A 36 -11.89 -0.31 -3.28
CA GLU A 36 -11.56 0.65 -4.33
C GLU A 36 -11.87 2.09 -3.91
N LYS A 37 -13.01 2.35 -3.27
CA LYS A 37 -13.40 3.70 -2.83
C LYS A 37 -12.43 4.25 -1.80
N LYS A 38 -11.88 3.38 -0.94
CA LYS A 38 -10.78 3.75 -0.04
C LYS A 38 -9.52 4.14 -0.81
N ALA A 39 -9.13 3.37 -1.83
CA ALA A 39 -7.96 3.66 -2.65
C ALA A 39 -8.11 4.97 -3.44
N GLN A 40 -9.29 5.24 -4.01
CA GLN A 40 -9.60 6.47 -4.77
C GLN A 40 -9.33 7.78 -4.01
N ARG A 41 -9.28 7.73 -2.67
CA ARG A 41 -8.99 8.90 -1.83
C ARG A 41 -7.50 9.30 -1.80
N TYR A 42 -6.59 8.45 -2.27
CA TYR A 42 -5.16 8.72 -2.18
C TYR A 42 -4.60 9.29 -3.49
N PRO A 43 -3.66 10.25 -3.41
CA PRO A 43 -3.13 10.87 -2.19
C PRO A 43 -4.14 11.83 -1.52
N LEU A 44 -4.24 11.81 -0.19
CA LEU A 44 -5.28 12.55 0.56
C LEU A 44 -5.24 14.07 0.33
N GLN A 45 -4.05 14.63 0.13
CA GLN A 45 -3.80 16.06 -0.03
C GLN A 45 -3.52 16.46 -1.49
N SER A 46 -3.95 15.66 -2.48
CA SER A 46 -3.88 16.04 -3.90
C SER A 46 -5.21 16.59 -4.40
N ASN A 47 -5.20 17.27 -5.54
CA ASN A 47 -6.42 17.55 -6.30
C ASN A 47 -7.08 16.21 -6.70
N PRO A 48 -8.41 16.03 -6.56
CA PRO A 48 -9.11 14.86 -7.07
C PRO A 48 -8.84 14.56 -8.54
N SER A 49 -8.64 15.59 -9.39
CA SER A 49 -8.31 15.40 -10.82
C SER A 49 -6.97 14.71 -11.06
N ASP A 50 -6.06 14.74 -10.08
CA ASP A 50 -4.73 14.14 -10.19
C ASP A 50 -4.69 12.71 -9.66
N ARG A 51 -5.81 12.19 -9.12
CA ARG A 51 -5.86 10.85 -8.53
C ARG A 51 -6.26 9.82 -9.56
N VAL A 52 -5.56 8.70 -9.54
CA VAL A 52 -5.89 7.51 -10.30
C VAL A 52 -5.77 6.28 -9.42
N VAL A 53 -6.47 5.22 -9.79
CA VAL A 53 -6.40 3.93 -9.11
C VAL A 53 -5.84 2.89 -10.07
N LEU A 54 -4.82 2.17 -9.61
CA LEU A 54 -4.32 0.99 -10.28
C LEU A 54 -5.01 -0.24 -9.69
N GLU A 55 -5.59 -1.07 -10.56
CA GLU A 55 -6.06 -2.41 -10.18
C GLU A 55 -4.89 -3.41 -10.27
N LEU A 56 -4.71 -4.19 -9.20
CA LEU A 56 -3.56 -5.04 -8.99
C LEU A 56 -3.96 -6.48 -8.67
N ARG A 57 -3.27 -7.42 -9.31
CA ARG A 57 -3.22 -8.82 -8.87
C ARG A 57 -2.06 -8.99 -7.90
N VAL A 58 -2.36 -9.15 -6.61
CA VAL A 58 -1.36 -9.20 -5.53
C VAL A 58 -1.18 -10.64 -5.05
N ARG A 59 0.08 -11.11 -5.00
CA ARG A 59 0.44 -12.36 -4.32
C ARG A 59 0.80 -12.02 -2.87
N VAL A 60 -0.12 -12.27 -1.94
CA VAL A 60 0.00 -11.81 -0.54
C VAL A 60 0.90 -12.68 0.35
N GLY A 61 1.25 -13.89 -0.10
CA GLY A 61 2.10 -14.80 0.66
C GLY A 61 1.60 -15.06 2.08
N ARG A 62 2.51 -15.12 3.04
CA ARG A 62 2.24 -15.28 4.47
C ARG A 62 1.85 -13.93 5.08
N VAL A 63 0.60 -13.83 5.54
CA VAL A 63 0.03 -12.58 6.05
C VAL A 63 0.13 -12.48 7.57
N LYS A 64 0.59 -11.32 8.08
CA LYS A 64 0.50 -10.95 9.48
C LYS A 64 -0.67 -9.98 9.69
N ARG A 65 -1.66 -10.40 10.48
CA ARG A 65 -2.70 -9.47 10.93
C ARG A 65 -2.13 -8.54 12.02
N ILE A 66 -2.40 -7.25 11.88
CA ILE A 66 -2.06 -6.17 12.82
C ILE A 66 -3.40 -5.61 13.31
N ASP A 67 -3.96 -6.21 14.36
CA ASP A 67 -5.36 -6.02 14.79
C ASP A 67 -5.54 -5.13 16.03
N ARG A 68 -4.47 -4.45 16.45
CA ARG A 68 -4.50 -3.50 17.55
C ARG A 68 -3.49 -2.39 17.35
N ASP A 69 -3.77 -1.24 17.95
CA ASP A 69 -2.79 -0.18 18.08
C ASP A 69 -1.57 -0.66 18.88
N ASN A 70 -0.40 -0.14 18.52
CA ASN A 70 0.88 -0.53 19.13
C ASN A 70 1.13 -2.05 19.07
N HIS A 71 0.71 -2.70 17.98
CA HIS A 71 0.96 -4.12 17.79
C HIS A 71 2.49 -4.38 17.83
N PRO A 72 2.98 -5.39 18.56
CA PRO A 72 4.43 -5.66 18.72
C PRO A 72 5.19 -5.85 17.40
N MET A 73 4.47 -6.24 16.35
CA MET A 73 5.01 -6.46 15.00
C MET A 73 4.58 -5.42 13.97
N GLN A 74 4.06 -4.25 14.39
CA GLN A 74 3.59 -3.21 13.48
C GLN A 74 4.64 -2.80 12.44
N TYR A 75 5.91 -2.77 12.84
CA TYR A 75 7.04 -2.39 11.97
C TYR A 75 8.05 -3.52 11.70
N SER A 76 7.86 -4.70 12.31
CA SER A 76 8.85 -5.80 12.27
C SER A 76 8.33 -7.10 11.65
N TRP A 77 7.11 -7.09 11.10
CA TRP A 77 6.49 -8.27 10.49
C TRP A 77 7.32 -8.89 9.36
N SER A 78 7.99 -8.07 8.53
CA SER A 78 8.81 -8.57 7.41
C SER A 78 10.05 -9.33 7.90
N ALA A 79 10.75 -8.78 8.91
CA ALA A 79 11.91 -9.43 9.54
C ALA A 79 11.55 -10.76 10.24
N GLN A 80 10.26 -10.98 10.52
CA GLN A 80 9.72 -12.20 11.11
C GLN A 80 9.21 -13.20 10.05
N GLY A 81 9.53 -12.97 8.77
CA GLY A 81 9.23 -13.89 7.67
C GLY A 81 7.79 -13.84 7.17
N TYR A 82 7.09 -12.70 7.36
CA TYR A 82 5.80 -12.45 6.74
C TYR A 82 5.97 -11.61 5.46
N ASP A 83 5.21 -11.94 4.43
CA ASP A 83 5.26 -11.26 3.13
C ASP A 83 4.33 -10.04 3.07
N THR A 84 3.31 -9.98 3.94
CA THR A 84 2.32 -8.89 3.96
C THR A 84 1.84 -8.64 5.39
N ALA A 85 1.67 -7.38 5.76
CA ALA A 85 0.89 -6.99 6.94
C ALA A 85 -0.52 -6.53 6.55
N TRP A 86 -1.54 -6.93 7.33
CA TRP A 86 -2.94 -6.62 7.09
C TRP A 86 -3.58 -5.98 8.33
N VAL A 87 -4.23 -4.83 8.14
CA VAL A 87 -5.06 -4.13 9.15
C VAL A 87 -6.54 -4.31 8.84
#